data_AF-A0A968U9I9-F1
#
_entry.id   AF-A0A968U9I9-F1
#
_cell.length_a   1.000
_cell.length_b   1.000
_cell.length_c   1.000
_cell.angle_alpha   90.00
_cell.angle_beta   90.00
_cell.angle_gamma   90.00
#
_symmetry.space_group_name_H-M   'P 1'
#
loop_
_entity.id
_entity.type
_entity.pdbx_description
1 polymer ?
#
loop_
_entity_poly.entity_id
_entity_poly.type
_entity_poly.pdbx_seq_one_letter_code
_entity_poly.pdbx_strand_id
1 'polypeptide(L)'
;MLLLEYTLPNPLAPTASGGTATANLITSVNALVSGTATRFEALTSTDVLRFGGNVGISGSGASLVLNTVSVLLNQSVSIQSMTYTAFS
;
A
#
# COMPACT_ATOMS: atom_id res chain seq x y z
N MET A 1 -13.55 7.88 -0.58
CA MET A 1 -12.77 9.09 -0.87
C MET A 1 -11.33 8.67 -1.10
N LEU A 2 -10.72 9.12 -2.18
CA LEU A 2 -9.31 8.83 -2.49
C LEU A 2 -8.41 9.86 -1.78
N LEU A 3 -7.51 9.40 -0.93
CA LEU A 3 -6.53 10.25 -0.24
C LEU A 3 -5.18 10.25 -0.94
N LEU A 4 -4.75 9.08 -1.39
CA LEU A 4 -3.44 8.75 -1.91
C LEU A 4 -3.61 7.70 -3.01
N GLU A 5 -2.79 7.77 -4.05
CA GLU A 5 -2.74 6.77 -5.10
C GLU A 5 -1.28 6.39 -5.35
N TYR A 6 -0.99 5.10 -5.32
CA TYR A 6 0.35 4.56 -5.57
C TYR A 6 0.30 3.71 -6.84
N THR A 7 1.26 3.93 -7.74
CA THR A 7 1.55 2.97 -8.81
C THR A 7 2.60 2.01 -8.31
N LEU A 8 2.23 0.73 -8.16
CA LEU A 8 3.16 -0.32 -7.76
C LEU A 8 4.10 -0.67 -8.93
N PRO A 9 5.38 -0.99 -8.65
CA PRO A 9 6.31 -1.41 -9.69
C PRO A 9 5.85 -2.72 -10.36
N ASN A 10 6.21 -2.91 -11.63
CA ASN A 10 5.99 -4.15 -12.36
C ASN A 10 7.34 -4.73 -12.81
N PRO A 11 7.82 -5.85 -12.23
CA PRO A 11 7.13 -6.66 -11.21
C PRO A 11 7.12 -5.99 -9.82
N LEU A 12 6.14 -6.32 -8.96
CA LEU A 12 6.04 -5.79 -7.59
C LEU A 12 7.20 -6.26 -6.72
N ALA A 13 7.62 -7.50 -6.92
CA ALA A 13 8.76 -8.12 -6.27
C ALA A 13 9.48 -9.01 -7.29
N PRO A 14 10.80 -9.24 -7.17
CA PRO A 14 11.48 -10.26 -7.95
C PRO A 14 10.96 -11.65 -7.56
N THR A 15 11.35 -12.68 -8.31
CA THR A 15 11.07 -14.08 -7.97
C THR A 15 11.53 -14.37 -6.54
N ALA A 16 10.69 -15.05 -5.77
CA ALA A 16 11.03 -15.44 -4.41
C ALA A 16 12.30 -16.30 -4.38
N SER A 17 13.22 -15.97 -3.48
CA SER A 17 14.41 -16.78 -3.19
C SER A 17 14.29 -17.29 -1.75
N GLY A 18 14.41 -18.60 -1.54
CA GLY A 18 14.21 -19.21 -0.22
C GLY A 18 12.80 -19.03 0.34
N GLY A 19 11.77 -18.95 -0.52
CA GLY A 19 10.37 -18.79 -0.11
C GLY A 19 9.96 -17.37 0.28
N THR A 20 10.87 -16.39 0.15
CA THR A 20 10.59 -14.97 0.43
C THR A 20 10.86 -14.11 -0.80
N ALA A 21 9.98 -13.15 -1.09
CA ALA A 21 10.21 -12.12 -2.09
C ALA A 21 10.19 -10.75 -1.41
N THR A 22 11.18 -9.90 -1.71
CA THR A 22 11.23 -8.53 -1.20
C THR A 22 10.64 -7.60 -2.25
N ALA A 23 9.64 -6.80 -1.88
CA ALA A 23 9.07 -5.83 -2.80
C ALA A 23 10.13 -4.86 -3.35
N ASN A 24 10.03 -4.53 -4.63
CA ASN A 24 10.79 -3.45 -5.24
C ASN A 24 10.42 -2.11 -4.58
N LEU A 25 11.28 -1.11 -4.71
CA LEU A 25 11.05 0.20 -4.12
C LEU A 25 9.72 0.79 -4.60
N ILE A 26 8.86 1.16 -3.65
CA ILE A 26 7.63 1.90 -3.90
C ILE A 26 7.88 3.36 -3.50
N THR A 27 7.80 4.27 -4.47
CA THR A 27 8.03 5.70 -4.24
C THR A 27 6.91 6.29 -3.38
N SER A 28 7.27 7.20 -2.47
CA SER A 28 6.29 8.00 -1.73
C SER A 28 5.44 8.85 -2.68
N VAL A 29 4.20 9.10 -2.30
CA VAL A 29 3.28 9.94 -3.08
C VAL A 29 2.75 11.08 -2.23
N ASN A 30 2.37 12.17 -2.90
CA ASN A 30 1.75 13.31 -2.23
C ASN A 30 0.24 13.08 -2.11
N ALA A 31 -0.30 13.43 -0.95
CA ALA A 31 -1.74 13.34 -0.71
C ALA A 31 -2.55 14.32 -1.56
N LEU A 32 -3.65 13.83 -2.12
CA LEU A 32 -4.58 14.59 -2.94
C LEU A 32 -5.58 15.39 -2.10
N VAL A 33 -5.92 14.88 -0.90
CA VAL A 33 -6.90 15.47 0.02
C VAL A 33 -6.47 15.16 1.45
N SER A 34 -6.76 16.07 2.39
CA SER A 34 -6.58 15.81 3.83
C SER A 34 -7.61 14.80 4.35
N GLY A 35 -7.21 13.94 5.29
CA GLY A 35 -8.12 13.03 5.97
C GLY A 35 -7.40 11.90 6.69
N THR A 36 -8.15 10.91 7.15
CA THR A 36 -7.58 9.75 7.85
C THR A 36 -7.66 8.52 6.95
N ALA A 37 -6.49 7.97 6.59
CA ALA A 37 -6.39 6.73 5.85
C ALA A 37 -6.76 5.55 6.76
N THR A 38 -7.87 4.89 6.47
CA THR A 38 -8.37 3.75 7.27
C THR A 38 -8.49 2.46 6.45
N ARG A 39 -8.56 2.56 5.13
CA ARG A 39 -8.72 1.45 4.19
C ARG A 39 -7.91 1.68 2.93
N PHE A 40 -7.50 0.60 2.28
CA PHE A 40 -6.89 0.63 0.95
C PHE A 40 -7.56 -0.38 0.04
N GLU A 41 -7.48 -0.11 -1.25
CA GLU A 41 -7.85 -1.04 -2.31
C GLU A 41 -6.71 -1.03 -3.33
N ALA A 42 -6.31 -2.22 -3.79
CA ALA A 42 -5.35 -2.43 -4.85
C ALA A 42 -6.07 -3.13 -6.00
N LEU A 43 -5.92 -2.58 -7.20
CA LEU A 43 -6.49 -3.11 -8.42
C LEU A 43 -5.36 -3.47 -9.40
N THR A 44 -5.55 -4.56 -10.13
CA THR A 44 -4.75 -4.84 -11.32
C THR A 44 -5.32 -4.06 -12.50
N SER A 45 -4.51 -3.75 -13.52
CA SER A 45 -4.92 -2.97 -14.69
C SER A 45 -6.08 -3.57 -15.49
N THR A 46 -6.46 -4.81 -15.21
CA THR A 46 -7.59 -5.52 -15.82
C THR A 46 -8.75 -5.74 -14.84
N ASP A 47 -8.72 -5.15 -13.64
CA ASP A 47 -9.72 -5.28 -12.56
C ASP A 47 -10.03 -6.72 -12.09
N VAL A 48 -9.23 -7.70 -12.51
CA VAL A 48 -9.49 -9.13 -12.21
C VAL A 48 -9.14 -9.45 -10.76
N LEU A 49 -8.05 -8.88 -10.25
CA LEU A 49 -7.64 -9.03 -8.86
C LEU A 49 -7.88 -7.70 -8.13
N ARG A 50 -8.78 -7.74 -7.15
CA ARG A 50 -8.97 -6.68 -6.16
C ARG A 50 -8.67 -7.23 -4.79
N PHE A 51 -7.69 -6.65 -4.11
CA PHE A 51 -7.47 -6.91 -2.69
C PHE A 51 -7.44 -5.59 -1.94
N GLY A 52 -7.80 -5.65 -0.67
CA GLY A 52 -7.87 -4.47 0.18
C GLY A 52 -7.80 -4.88 1.64
N GLY A 53 -7.76 -3.88 2.49
CA GLY A 53 -7.62 -4.12 3.92
C GLY A 53 -7.62 -2.82 4.69
N ASN A 54 -7.25 -2.93 5.97
CA ASN A 54 -7.08 -1.77 6.84
C ASN A 54 -5.72 -1.10 6.61
N VAL A 55 -5.70 0.20 6.87
CA VAL A 55 -4.48 1.02 6.86
C VAL A 55 -4.14 1.40 8.29
N GLY A 56 -2.85 1.41 8.60
CA GLY A 56 -2.35 1.75 9.93
C GLY A 56 -0.93 2.28 9.91
N ILE A 57 -0.38 2.43 11.10
CA ILE A 57 1.03 2.78 11.34
C ILE A 57 1.77 1.58 11.93
N SER A 58 3.10 1.64 12.00
CA SER A 58 3.90 0.56 12.56
C SER A 58 3.40 0.13 13.94
N GLY A 59 3.28 -1.18 14.15
CA GLY A 59 2.74 -1.78 15.37
C GLY A 59 1.21 -1.91 15.44
N SER A 60 0.45 -1.41 14.46
CA SER A 60 -1.02 -1.48 14.49
C SER A 60 -1.62 -2.81 14.01
N GLY A 61 -0.80 -3.73 13.48
CA GLY A 61 -1.27 -4.97 12.86
C GLY A 61 -2.10 -4.75 11.58
N ALA A 62 -1.95 -3.60 10.92
CA ALA A 62 -2.67 -3.30 9.68
C ALA A 62 -2.05 -4.00 8.47
N SER A 63 -2.88 -4.31 7.48
CA SER A 63 -2.44 -4.91 6.22
C SER A 63 -1.59 -3.95 5.39
N LEU A 64 -1.89 -2.65 5.39
CA LEU A 64 -1.03 -1.61 4.80
C LEU A 64 -0.53 -0.66 5.89
N VAL A 65 0.78 -0.56 6.03
CA VAL A 65 1.44 0.31 7.01
C VAL A 65 2.01 1.52 6.29
N LEU A 66 1.58 2.71 6.71
CA LEU A 66 2.08 4.00 6.24
C LEU A 66 2.94 4.66 7.32
N ASN A 67 3.78 5.61 6.92
CA ASN A 67 4.50 6.48 7.88
C ASN A 67 3.54 7.35 8.71
N THR A 68 2.35 7.67 8.18
CA THR A 68 1.26 8.35 8.90
C THR A 68 -0.09 7.96 8.31
N VAL A 69 -1.12 7.89 9.16
CA VAL A 69 -2.52 7.72 8.74
C VAL A 69 -3.31 9.03 8.76
N SER A 70 -2.84 10.02 9.52
CA SER A 70 -3.37 11.38 9.49
C SER A 70 -2.69 12.11 8.35
N VAL A 71 -3.40 12.22 7.24
CA VAL A 71 -2.89 12.73 5.98
C VAL A 71 -3.31 14.18 5.83
N LEU A 72 -2.33 15.05 5.54
CA LEU A 72 -2.57 16.43 5.15
C LEU A 72 -2.40 16.58 3.63
N LEU A 73 -3.16 17.48 3.01
CA LEU A 73 -2.98 17.84 1.59
C LEU A 73 -1.50 18.10 1.27
N ASN A 74 -1.01 17.54 0.16
CA ASN A 74 0.38 17.61 -0.29
C ASN A 74 1.43 17.00 0.65
N GLN A 75 1.03 16.33 1.73
CA GLN A 75 1.97 15.58 2.56
C GLN A 75 2.50 14.39 1.78
N SER A 76 3.82 14.20 1.82
CA SER A 76 4.46 12.99 1.31
C SER A 76 4.20 11.83 2.27
N VAL A 77 3.56 10.79 1.76
CA VAL A 77 3.23 9.58 2.50
C VAL A 77 3.94 8.41 1.85
N SER A 78 4.53 7.55 2.67
CA SER A 78 5.32 6.40 2.24
C SER A 78 4.71 5.12 2.78
N ILE A 79 4.69 4.08 1.94
CA ILE A 79 4.38 2.72 2.38
C ILE A 79 5.60 2.16 3.09
N GLN A 80 5.42 1.74 4.34
CA GLN A 80 6.47 1.08 5.13
C GLN A 80 6.43 -0.43 4.95
N SER A 81 5.23 -1.01 4.92
CA SER A 81 5.02 -2.42 4.61
C SER A 81 3.61 -2.67 4.10
N MET A 82 3.45 -3.74 3.33
CA MET A 82 2.16 -4.22 2.85
C MET A 82 2.15 -5.75 2.99
N THR A 83 1.10 -6.28 3.59
CA THR A 83 0.85 -7.71 3.70
C THR A 83 -0.48 -8.04 3.05
N TYR A 84 -0.49 -9.11 2.26
CA TYR A 84 -1.71 -9.69 1.70
C TYR A 84 -1.62 -11.21 1.79
N THR A 85 -2.72 -11.85 2.13
CA THR A 85 -2.83 -13.32 2.11
C THR A 85 -3.52 -13.72 0.83
N ALA A 86 -2.81 -14.41 -0.06
CA ALA A 86 -3.43 -15.06 -1.20
C ALA A 86 -4.11 -16.36 -0.72
N PHE A 87 -5.41 -16.50 -0.97
CA PHE A 87 -6.11 -17.77 -0.81
C PHE A 87 -6.10 -18.49 -2.16
N SER A 88 -5.77 -19.79 -2.12
CA SER A 88 -5.84 -20.71 -3.26
C SER A 88 -7.26 -21.22 -3.50
#